data_AF-A0A437UID9-F1
#
_entry.id   AF-A0A437UID9-F1
#
_cell.length_a   1.000
_cell.length_b   1.000
_cell.length_c   1.000
_cell.angle_alpha   90.00
_cell.angle_beta   90.00
_cell.angle_gamma   90.00
#
_symmetry.space_group_name_H-M   'P 1'
#
loop_
_entity.id
_entity.type
_entity.pdbx_description
1 polymer ?
#
loop_
_entity_poly.entity_id
_entity_poly.type
_entity_poly.pdbx_seq_one_letter_code
_entity_poly.pdbx_strand_id
1 'polypeptide(L)'
;MSEKRFGSIEAGGTKFVCAVGNEKFKILETNIFPTKEPDKTMAQVKAFFEKYPADALSIGTFGPVDINETSATYGQILASPKKSWQGFNFIQSVKKWFSEPVFLTTDVNSSAYGEYTMGGAREVDSCVYVTVGTGIGAGVIQNNQFVGGTTHLEIGHGFVHRHEADFDFSGVCPYHGGNCFEGVAAGPSIEKRTGICGEKLSQDHPVWTIEAYYLAQLAYDLQVNFAPSKIIFGGGVINEGLMELVRGQFEVINAGYVAVPDLKAFIVASTFKDNASATIGNFALAQKVLNEDNQA
;
A
#
# COMPACT_ATOMS: atom_id res chain seq x y z
N MET A 1 -33.89 7.07 5.22
CA MET A 1 -32.72 7.69 4.56
C MET A 1 -32.18 6.68 3.56
N SER A 2 -31.71 7.11 2.39
CA SER A 2 -31.02 6.22 1.45
C SER A 2 -29.72 5.70 2.09
N GLU A 3 -29.37 4.44 1.83
CA GLU A 3 -28.10 3.82 2.27
C GLU A 3 -26.92 4.64 1.74
N LYS A 4 -25.96 5.00 2.61
CA LYS A 4 -24.79 5.78 2.23
C LYS A 4 -23.85 4.96 1.33
N ARG A 5 -23.22 5.66 0.38
CA ARG A 5 -22.27 5.10 -0.58
C ARG A 5 -20.92 5.75 -0.44
N PHE A 6 -19.88 4.93 -0.46
CA PHE A 6 -18.50 5.38 -0.35
C PHE A 6 -17.75 5.08 -1.64
N GLY A 7 -17.02 6.06 -2.16
CA GLY A 7 -16.22 5.88 -3.36
C GLY A 7 -14.74 5.72 -3.05
N SER A 8 -14.08 4.89 -3.84
CA SER A 8 -12.66 4.60 -3.80
C SER A 8 -12.02 4.99 -5.13
N ILE A 9 -10.92 5.74 -5.06
CA ILE A 9 -10.00 5.95 -6.18
C ILE A 9 -8.64 5.39 -5.75
N GLU A 10 -8.28 4.22 -6.27
CA GLU A 10 -6.92 3.72 -6.19
C GLU A 10 -6.15 4.19 -7.42
N ALA A 11 -5.35 5.24 -7.23
CA ALA A 11 -4.47 5.76 -8.25
C ALA A 11 -3.17 4.95 -8.24
N GLY A 12 -3.10 3.92 -9.07
CA GLY A 12 -1.89 3.12 -9.26
C GLY A 12 -1.04 3.63 -10.42
N GLY A 13 0.23 3.23 -10.42
CA GLY A 13 1.14 3.56 -11.51
C GLY A 13 0.65 3.02 -12.85
N THR A 14 0.26 1.76 -12.93
CA THR A 14 -0.09 1.11 -14.22
C THR A 14 -1.58 1.18 -14.53
N LYS A 15 -2.42 1.12 -13.50
CA LYS A 15 -3.88 1.12 -13.60
C LYS A 15 -4.49 1.97 -12.48
N PHE A 16 -5.66 2.51 -12.75
CA PHE A 16 -6.56 3.05 -11.73
C PHE A 16 -7.66 2.03 -11.45
N VAL A 17 -8.07 1.94 -10.19
CA VAL A 17 -9.28 1.22 -9.78
C VAL A 17 -10.22 2.25 -9.18
N CYS A 18 -11.41 2.40 -9.75
CA CYS A 18 -12.50 3.14 -9.14
C CYS A 18 -13.54 2.14 -8.63
N ALA A 19 -14.09 2.39 -7.46
CA ALA A 19 -15.16 1.55 -6.91
C ALA A 19 -16.16 2.38 -6.10
N VAL A 20 -17.39 1.88 -6.01
CA VAL A 20 -18.41 2.36 -5.07
C VAL A 20 -18.83 1.18 -4.20
N GLY A 21 -18.85 1.41 -2.88
CA GLY A 21 -19.29 0.45 -1.88
C GLY A 21 -20.41 1.01 -1.01
N ASN A 22 -20.99 0.13 -0.19
CA ASN A 22 -22.04 0.49 0.76
C ASN A 22 -21.53 0.62 2.20
N GLU A 23 -22.44 0.78 3.17
CA GLU A 23 -22.12 0.92 4.60
C GLU A 23 -21.44 -0.29 5.24
N LYS A 24 -21.49 -1.45 4.59
CA LYS A 24 -20.77 -2.68 4.98
C LYS A 24 -19.47 -2.86 4.20
N PHE A 25 -19.04 -1.84 3.47
CA PHE A 25 -17.90 -1.83 2.56
C PHE A 25 -17.96 -2.91 1.47
N LYS A 26 -19.16 -3.41 1.15
CA LYS A 26 -19.34 -4.33 0.02
C LYS A 26 -19.20 -3.52 -1.26
N ILE A 27 -18.29 -3.93 -2.14
CA ILE A 27 -18.15 -3.37 -3.50
C ILE A 27 -19.45 -3.62 -4.28
N LEU A 28 -20.08 -2.54 -4.73
CA LEU A 28 -21.27 -2.57 -5.57
C LEU A 28 -20.89 -2.49 -7.05
N GLU A 29 -19.97 -1.58 -7.36
CA GLU A 29 -19.52 -1.28 -8.72
C GLU A 29 -18.02 -1.04 -8.71
N THR A 30 -17.33 -1.47 -9.77
CA THR A 30 -15.90 -1.23 -9.95
C THR A 30 -15.58 -1.04 -11.42
N ASN A 31 -14.56 -0.22 -11.70
CA ASN A 31 -13.99 -0.09 -13.02
C ASN A 31 -12.46 0.02 -12.92
N ILE A 32 -11.77 -0.74 -13.76
CA ILE A 32 -10.31 -0.77 -13.82
C ILE A 32 -9.89 -0.30 -15.20
N PHE A 33 -9.01 0.70 -15.27
CA PHE A 33 -8.53 1.23 -16.53
C PHE A 33 -7.05 1.63 -16.45
N PRO A 34 -6.30 1.60 -17.57
CA PRO A 34 -4.89 1.96 -17.58
C PRO A 34 -4.65 3.41 -17.18
N THR A 35 -3.60 3.65 -16.41
CA THR A 35 -3.11 4.99 -16.07
C THR A 35 -2.50 5.62 -17.32
N LYS A 36 -3.04 6.76 -17.76
CA LYS A 36 -2.55 7.57 -18.88
C LYS A 36 -2.11 8.94 -18.35
N GLU A 37 -2.13 9.96 -19.21
CA GLU A 37 -2.01 11.36 -18.79
C GLU A 37 -3.10 11.75 -17.79
N PRO A 38 -2.85 12.67 -16.85
CA PRO A 38 -3.78 13.00 -15.77
C PRO A 38 -5.19 13.35 -16.25
N ASP A 39 -5.33 14.26 -17.22
CA ASP A 39 -6.65 14.69 -17.72
C ASP A 39 -7.47 13.54 -18.30
N LYS A 40 -6.84 12.65 -19.08
CA LYS A 40 -7.50 11.48 -19.69
C LYS A 40 -7.90 10.44 -18.65
N THR A 41 -7.10 10.31 -17.59
CA THR A 41 -7.35 9.36 -16.50
C THR A 41 -8.48 9.89 -15.61
N MET A 42 -8.41 11.16 -15.22
CA MET A 42 -9.44 11.79 -14.38
C MET A 42 -10.78 11.99 -15.09
N ALA A 43 -10.81 12.11 -16.42
CA ALA A 43 -12.06 12.07 -17.17
C ALA A 43 -12.80 10.73 -16.99
N GLN A 44 -12.07 9.61 -16.92
CA GLN A 44 -12.68 8.29 -16.66
C GLN A 44 -13.12 8.14 -15.20
N VAL A 45 -12.34 8.68 -14.26
CA VAL A 45 -12.74 8.76 -12.83
C VAL A 45 -14.05 9.53 -12.68
N LYS A 46 -14.14 10.74 -13.25
CA LYS A 46 -15.35 11.56 -13.25
C LYS A 46 -16.54 10.82 -13.86
N ALA A 47 -16.37 10.24 -15.05
CA ALA A 47 -17.43 9.49 -15.71
C ALA A 47 -17.95 8.30 -14.88
N PHE A 48 -17.07 7.63 -14.13
CA PHE A 48 -17.46 6.56 -13.22
C PHE A 48 -18.33 7.07 -12.07
N PHE A 49 -17.93 8.16 -11.39
CA PHE A 49 -18.70 8.70 -10.26
C PHE A 49 -19.94 9.51 -10.66
N GLU A 50 -20.03 10.01 -11.90
CA GLU A 50 -21.28 10.54 -12.47
C GLU A 50 -22.30 9.42 -12.68
N LYS A 51 -21.86 8.24 -13.13
CA LYS A 51 -22.72 7.07 -13.29
C LYS A 51 -23.08 6.43 -11.95
N TYR A 52 -22.16 6.44 -11.00
CA TYR A 52 -22.30 5.81 -9.68
C TYR A 52 -21.96 6.82 -8.58
N PRO A 53 -22.93 7.64 -8.13
CA PRO A 53 -22.70 8.64 -7.10
C PRO A 53 -22.30 8.03 -5.75
N ALA A 54 -21.42 8.72 -5.04
CA ALA A 54 -20.99 8.43 -3.67
C ALA A 54 -21.21 9.65 -2.77
N ASP A 55 -21.48 9.42 -1.48
CA ASP A 55 -21.64 10.45 -0.46
C ASP A 55 -20.30 10.97 0.08
N ALA A 56 -19.20 10.25 -0.15
CA ALA A 56 -17.84 10.68 0.12
C ALA A 56 -16.84 9.88 -0.72
N LEU A 57 -15.65 10.43 -0.94
CA LEU A 57 -14.56 9.76 -1.66
C LEU A 57 -13.32 9.61 -0.79
N SER A 58 -12.56 8.54 -1.03
CA SER A 58 -11.16 8.47 -0.64
C SER A 58 -10.28 8.14 -1.83
N ILE A 59 -9.11 8.79 -1.85
CA ILE A 59 -8.08 8.64 -2.87
C ILE A 59 -6.86 8.01 -2.20
N GLY A 60 -6.55 6.78 -2.58
CA GLY A 60 -5.28 6.12 -2.28
C GLY A 60 -4.39 6.20 -3.50
N THR A 61 -3.34 7.03 -3.46
CA THR A 61 -2.48 7.26 -4.63
C THR A 61 -1.07 6.72 -4.44
N PHE A 62 -0.45 6.30 -5.54
CA PHE A 62 1.00 6.20 -5.62
C PHE A 62 1.63 7.53 -5.20
N GLY A 63 2.81 7.45 -4.57
CA GLY A 63 3.54 8.60 -4.09
C GLY A 63 4.90 8.80 -4.77
N PRO A 64 5.75 9.65 -4.18
CA PRO A 64 5.41 10.54 -3.07
C PRO A 64 4.30 11.57 -3.37
N VAL A 65 3.35 11.73 -2.45
CA VAL A 65 2.24 12.70 -2.51
C VAL A 65 2.21 13.55 -1.24
N ASP A 66 1.92 14.84 -1.37
CA ASP A 66 1.71 15.69 -0.21
C ASP A 66 0.33 15.44 0.41
N ILE A 67 0.31 14.73 1.53
CA ILE A 67 -0.90 14.39 2.30
C ILE A 67 -1.13 15.32 3.50
N ASN A 68 -0.30 16.35 3.68
CA ASN A 68 -0.46 17.29 4.79
C ASN A 68 -1.50 18.36 4.41
N GLU A 69 -2.69 18.31 5.02
CA GLU A 69 -3.80 19.22 4.74
C GLU A 69 -3.47 20.71 4.95
N THR A 70 -2.49 21.03 5.80
CA THR A 70 -2.05 22.42 6.04
C THR A 70 -0.98 22.90 5.06
N SER A 71 -0.47 22.01 4.21
CA SER A 71 0.55 22.33 3.21
C SER A 71 -0.05 23.09 2.03
N ALA A 72 0.71 24.04 1.50
CA ALA A 72 0.34 24.77 0.28
C ALA A 72 0.22 23.85 -0.95
N THR A 73 0.87 22.69 -0.91
CA THR A 73 0.87 21.68 -1.98
C THR A 73 0.02 20.44 -1.65
N TYR A 74 -0.84 20.49 -0.64
CA TYR A 74 -1.73 19.37 -0.30
C TYR A 74 -2.45 18.82 -1.55
N GLY A 75 -2.34 17.52 -1.78
CA GLY A 75 -2.89 16.85 -2.95
C GLY A 75 -1.94 16.70 -4.12
N GLN A 76 -0.75 17.30 -4.08
CA GLN A 76 0.19 17.31 -5.19
C GLN A 76 1.11 16.08 -5.18
N ILE A 77 1.26 15.44 -6.34
CA ILE A 77 2.29 14.44 -6.58
C ILE A 77 3.65 15.13 -6.67
N LEU A 78 4.61 14.67 -5.87
CA LEU A 78 5.93 15.25 -5.73
C LEU A 78 6.89 14.61 -6.75
N ALA A 79 8.03 14.08 -6.31
CA ALA A 79 8.93 13.35 -7.19
C ALA A 79 8.25 12.06 -7.66
N SER A 80 8.15 11.82 -8.97
CA SER A 80 7.62 10.55 -9.49
C SER A 80 8.35 10.14 -10.76
N PRO A 81 8.60 8.83 -10.99
CA PRO A 81 9.07 8.35 -12.28
C PRO A 81 8.05 8.64 -13.40
N LYS A 82 6.78 8.87 -13.05
CA LYS A 82 5.72 9.29 -13.98
C LYS A 82 5.72 10.80 -14.13
N LYS A 83 6.61 11.29 -14.98
CA LYS A 83 6.80 12.74 -15.23
C LYS A 83 5.52 13.51 -15.55
N SER A 84 4.54 12.89 -16.20
CA SER A 84 3.26 13.54 -16.49
C SER A 84 2.36 13.77 -15.29
N TRP A 85 2.57 13.03 -14.20
CA TRP A 85 1.81 13.18 -12.96
C TRP A 85 2.52 14.06 -11.94
N GLN A 86 3.83 14.30 -12.09
CA GLN A 86 4.57 15.21 -11.23
C GLN A 86 3.95 16.61 -11.27
N GLY A 87 3.60 17.15 -10.08
CA GLY A 87 2.92 18.43 -9.96
C GLY A 87 1.40 18.39 -10.13
N PHE A 88 0.82 17.24 -10.47
CA PHE A 88 -0.62 17.08 -10.55
C PHE A 88 -1.24 17.10 -9.15
N ASN A 89 -2.33 17.87 -8.96
CA ASN A 89 -3.04 17.97 -7.69
C ASN A 89 -4.38 17.21 -7.73
N PHE A 90 -4.47 16.10 -7.00
CA PHE A 90 -5.66 15.24 -6.93
C PHE A 90 -6.85 15.95 -6.31
N ILE A 91 -6.66 16.61 -5.17
CA ILE A 91 -7.74 17.29 -4.44
C ILE A 91 -8.36 18.39 -5.31
N GLN A 92 -7.53 19.26 -5.90
CA GLN A 92 -8.00 20.32 -6.78
C GLN A 92 -8.72 19.76 -8.02
N SER A 93 -8.27 18.63 -8.56
CA SER A 93 -8.92 18.01 -9.72
C SER A 93 -10.29 17.41 -9.39
N VAL A 94 -10.39 16.69 -8.27
CA VAL A 94 -11.64 16.04 -7.83
C VAL A 94 -12.69 17.08 -7.39
N LYS A 95 -12.27 18.12 -6.65
CA LYS A 95 -13.18 19.19 -6.17
C LYS A 95 -13.82 20.02 -7.28
N LYS A 96 -13.34 19.94 -8.53
CA LYS A 96 -14.00 20.57 -9.70
C LYS A 96 -15.35 19.95 -10.05
N TRP A 97 -15.60 18.70 -9.68
CA TRP A 97 -16.80 17.95 -10.06
C TRP A 97 -17.42 17.14 -8.92
N PHE A 98 -16.77 17.07 -7.75
CA PHE A 98 -17.26 16.37 -6.57
C PHE A 98 -17.31 17.33 -5.37
N SER A 99 -18.51 17.60 -4.85
CA SER A 99 -18.75 18.53 -3.73
C SER A 99 -18.50 17.91 -2.36
N GLU A 100 -18.79 16.62 -2.21
CA GLU A 100 -18.79 15.95 -0.90
C GLU A 100 -17.37 15.78 -0.32
N PRO A 101 -17.23 15.33 0.94
CA PRO A 101 -15.95 15.11 1.58
C PRO A 101 -15.02 14.17 0.80
N VAL A 102 -13.72 14.51 0.78
CA VAL A 102 -12.68 13.73 0.09
C VAL A 102 -11.50 13.53 1.03
N PHE A 103 -11.12 12.29 1.26
CA PHE A 103 -9.92 11.93 2.01
C PHE A 103 -8.78 11.54 1.06
N LEU A 104 -7.58 12.10 1.22
CA LEU A 104 -6.41 11.73 0.44
C LEU A 104 -5.37 11.02 1.31
N THR A 105 -4.82 9.92 0.80
CA THR A 105 -3.67 9.25 1.38
C THR A 105 -2.91 8.45 0.33
N THR A 106 -1.90 7.70 0.76
CA THR A 106 -1.18 6.78 -0.13
C THR A 106 -1.97 5.49 -0.34
N ASP A 107 -1.67 4.79 -1.43
CA ASP A 107 -2.21 3.44 -1.70
C ASP A 107 -1.91 2.43 -0.57
N VAL A 108 -0.71 2.50 0.01
CA VAL A 108 -0.30 1.63 1.13
C VAL A 108 -0.97 1.99 2.45
N ASN A 109 -1.22 3.28 2.71
CA ASN A 109 -2.03 3.70 3.86
C ASN A 109 -3.49 3.25 3.70
N SER A 110 -4.03 3.35 2.48
CA SER A 110 -5.37 2.84 2.16
C SER A 110 -5.43 1.33 2.44
N SER A 111 -4.44 0.58 1.98
CA SER A 111 -4.35 -0.86 2.23
C SER A 111 -4.23 -1.19 3.71
N ALA A 112 -3.39 -0.46 4.45
CA ALA A 112 -3.26 -0.60 5.90
C ALA A 112 -4.61 -0.36 6.61
N TYR A 113 -5.35 0.67 6.20
CA TYR A 113 -6.65 0.99 6.79
C TYR A 113 -7.71 -0.06 6.48
N GLY A 114 -7.65 -0.69 5.30
CA GLY A 114 -8.51 -1.81 4.94
C GLY A 114 -8.26 -3.03 5.83
N GLU A 115 -6.98 -3.39 6.04
CA GLU A 115 -6.59 -4.48 6.95
C GLU A 115 -6.96 -4.19 8.41
N TYR A 116 -6.77 -2.94 8.84
CA TYR A 116 -7.11 -2.44 10.17
C TYR A 116 -8.62 -2.42 10.43
N THR A 117 -9.43 -2.15 9.41
CA THR A 117 -10.90 -2.03 9.58
C THR A 117 -11.61 -3.37 9.39
N MET A 118 -11.21 -4.15 8.38
CA MET A 118 -11.97 -5.32 7.92
C MET A 118 -11.12 -6.58 7.73
N GLY A 119 -9.80 -6.49 7.89
CA GLY A 119 -8.87 -7.58 7.59
C GLY A 119 -8.17 -8.14 8.81
N GLY A 120 -6.91 -8.54 8.60
CA GLY A 120 -6.09 -9.24 9.58
C GLY A 120 -5.79 -8.44 10.83
N ALA A 121 -5.95 -7.11 10.82
CA ALA A 121 -5.64 -6.22 11.93
C ALA A 121 -6.86 -5.66 12.69
N ARG A 122 -8.09 -6.12 12.40
CA ARG A 122 -9.32 -5.60 13.02
C ARG A 122 -9.43 -5.70 14.55
N GLU A 123 -8.59 -6.54 15.17
CA GLU A 123 -8.62 -6.83 16.61
C GLU A 123 -7.41 -6.22 17.35
N VAL A 124 -6.64 -5.35 16.69
CA VAL A 124 -5.46 -4.70 17.26
C VAL A 124 -5.45 -3.21 16.96
N ASP A 125 -4.84 -2.42 17.83
CA ASP A 125 -4.76 -0.95 17.68
C ASP A 125 -3.50 -0.48 16.93
N SER A 126 -2.60 -1.40 16.58
CA SER A 126 -1.39 -1.08 15.81
C SER A 126 -1.03 -2.16 14.80
N CYS A 127 -0.80 -1.75 13.55
CA CYS A 127 -0.38 -2.66 12.49
C CYS A 127 0.48 -1.97 11.43
N VAL A 128 1.28 -2.77 10.72
CA VAL A 128 1.96 -2.35 9.49
C VAL A 128 1.43 -3.19 8.35
N TYR A 129 1.04 -2.55 7.25
CA TYR A 129 0.83 -3.22 5.97
C TYR A 129 2.02 -2.93 5.05
N VAL A 130 2.59 -3.97 4.46
CA VAL A 130 3.65 -3.89 3.45
C VAL A 130 3.12 -4.47 2.15
N THR A 131 3.27 -3.74 1.05
CA THR A 131 3.02 -4.28 -0.29
C THR A 131 4.33 -4.66 -0.97
N VAL A 132 4.38 -5.84 -1.59
CA VAL A 132 5.49 -6.29 -2.43
C VAL A 132 4.96 -6.63 -3.82
N GLY A 133 5.24 -5.75 -4.77
CA GLY A 133 4.73 -5.83 -6.14
C GLY A 133 5.68 -5.15 -7.11
N THR A 134 5.19 -4.20 -7.92
CA THR A 134 6.07 -3.41 -8.80
C THR A 134 7.14 -2.63 -8.02
N GLY A 135 6.81 -2.22 -6.80
CA GLY A 135 7.72 -1.63 -5.82
C GLY A 135 7.48 -2.22 -4.43
N ILE A 136 8.09 -1.60 -3.42
CA ILE A 136 7.81 -1.90 -2.01
C ILE A 136 7.39 -0.63 -1.30
N GLY A 137 6.25 -0.68 -0.62
CA GLY A 137 5.76 0.43 0.20
C GLY A 137 5.06 -0.10 1.43
N ALA A 138 4.90 0.74 2.45
CA ALA A 138 4.20 0.35 3.66
C ALA A 138 3.42 1.50 4.29
N GLY A 139 2.26 1.15 4.85
CA GLY A 139 1.44 2.01 5.68
C GLY A 139 1.46 1.52 7.12
N VAL A 140 1.56 2.43 8.08
CA VAL A 140 1.63 2.10 9.50
C VAL A 140 0.50 2.82 10.23
N ILE A 141 -0.23 2.07 11.06
CA ILE A 141 -1.30 2.60 11.91
C ILE A 141 -0.93 2.34 13.37
N GLN A 142 -1.08 3.36 14.20
CA GLN A 142 -0.99 3.27 15.66
C GLN A 142 -2.13 4.09 16.26
N ASN A 143 -2.95 3.49 17.12
CA ASN A 143 -4.07 4.14 17.80
C ASN A 143 -5.03 4.84 16.83
N ASN A 144 -5.44 4.14 15.76
CA ASN A 144 -6.31 4.66 14.69
C ASN A 144 -5.77 5.91 13.95
N GLN A 145 -4.46 6.18 14.04
CA GLN A 145 -3.77 7.24 13.32
C GLN A 145 -2.72 6.65 12.39
N PHE A 146 -2.58 7.21 11.19
CA PHE A 146 -1.43 6.89 10.35
C PHE A 146 -0.16 7.46 10.98
N VAL A 147 0.91 6.66 11.01
CA VAL A 147 2.22 7.16 11.39
C VAL A 147 2.80 7.95 10.20
N GLY A 148 3.17 9.19 10.48
CA GLY A 148 3.69 10.16 9.52
C GLY A 148 3.92 11.50 10.20
N GLY A 149 4.50 12.44 9.46
CA GLY A 149 4.77 13.78 9.98
C GLY A 149 4.91 14.75 8.83
N THR A 150 6.14 15.17 8.53
CA THR A 150 6.44 16.00 7.36
C THR A 150 6.01 15.35 6.04
N THR A 151 5.97 14.02 6.00
CA THR A 151 5.55 13.22 4.83
C THR A 151 4.96 11.88 5.32
N HIS A 152 4.36 11.13 4.40
CA HIS A 152 4.12 9.70 4.58
C HIS A 152 5.43 8.90 4.54
N LEU A 153 5.35 7.64 4.97
CA LEU A 153 6.49 6.72 5.03
C LEU A 153 6.89 6.22 3.64
N GLU A 154 8.18 5.93 3.46
CA GLU A 154 8.82 5.38 2.24
C GLU A 154 9.70 4.17 2.61
N ILE A 155 9.12 3.25 3.38
CA ILE A 155 9.82 2.13 4.03
C ILE A 155 10.56 1.23 3.02
N GLY A 156 10.04 1.06 1.81
CA GLY A 156 10.71 0.26 0.77
C GLY A 156 12.06 0.81 0.32
N HIS A 157 12.35 2.08 0.59
CA HIS A 157 13.66 2.68 0.31
C HIS A 157 14.64 2.59 1.49
N GLY A 158 14.26 1.96 2.60
CA GLY A 158 15.18 1.60 3.69
C GLY A 158 16.33 0.73 3.19
N PHE A 159 17.52 0.95 3.74
CA PHE A 159 18.72 0.23 3.33
C PHE A 159 18.80 -1.18 3.88
N VAL A 160 19.46 -2.07 3.13
CA VAL A 160 19.51 -3.51 3.41
C VAL A 160 20.94 -4.01 3.60
N HIS A 161 21.10 -5.04 4.43
CA HIS A 161 22.28 -5.90 4.35
C HIS A 161 22.10 -6.87 3.19
N ARG A 162 23.14 -7.00 2.36
CA ARG A 162 23.12 -7.79 1.13
C ARG A 162 23.24 -9.28 1.45
N HIS A 163 22.40 -10.09 0.80
CA HIS A 163 22.53 -11.54 0.87
C HIS A 163 23.82 -11.99 0.16
N GLU A 164 24.56 -12.94 0.73
CA GLU A 164 25.86 -13.37 0.20
C GLU A 164 25.75 -13.89 -1.24
N ALA A 165 24.75 -14.74 -1.52
CA ALA A 165 24.49 -15.25 -2.87
C ALA A 165 23.92 -14.21 -3.85
N ASP A 166 23.68 -12.99 -3.39
CA ASP A 166 23.08 -11.91 -4.17
C ASP A 166 23.99 -10.68 -4.24
N PHE A 167 25.23 -10.75 -3.77
CA PHE A 167 26.09 -9.58 -3.58
C PHE A 167 26.26 -8.73 -4.86
N ASP A 168 26.36 -9.37 -6.02
CA ASP A 168 26.58 -8.71 -7.32
C ASP A 168 25.31 -8.18 -8.00
N PHE A 169 24.12 -8.42 -7.44
CA PHE A 169 22.87 -7.96 -8.05
C PHE A 169 22.73 -6.43 -7.95
N SER A 170 22.80 -5.74 -9.09
CA SER A 170 22.77 -4.26 -9.15
C SER A 170 21.49 -3.61 -8.61
N GLY A 171 20.41 -4.37 -8.42
CA GLY A 171 19.11 -3.86 -8.01
C GLY A 171 18.29 -3.29 -9.16
N VAL A 172 17.02 -2.97 -8.89
CA VAL A 172 16.10 -2.34 -9.85
C VAL A 172 15.72 -0.90 -9.48
N CYS A 173 15.96 -0.48 -8.24
CA CYS A 173 15.60 0.85 -7.78
C CYS A 173 16.47 1.90 -8.50
N PRO A 174 15.87 2.89 -9.18
CA PRO A 174 16.64 3.89 -9.93
C PRO A 174 17.38 4.89 -9.04
N TYR A 175 17.02 4.97 -7.74
CA TYR A 175 17.61 5.91 -6.79
C TYR A 175 18.77 5.30 -6.00
N HIS A 176 18.62 4.04 -5.58
CA HIS A 176 19.56 3.39 -4.64
C HIS A 176 20.18 2.09 -5.17
N GLY A 177 19.80 1.65 -6.38
CA GLY A 177 20.25 0.39 -6.96
C GLY A 177 19.89 -0.79 -6.04
N GLY A 178 20.89 -1.60 -5.71
CA GLY A 178 20.76 -2.77 -4.84
C GLY A 178 20.78 -2.47 -3.34
N ASN A 179 20.83 -1.20 -2.93
CA ASN A 179 21.07 -0.88 -1.53
C ASN A 179 19.82 -0.73 -0.68
N CYS A 180 18.61 -0.81 -1.26
CA CYS A 180 17.34 -0.66 -0.54
C CYS A 180 16.38 -1.83 -0.77
N PHE A 181 15.39 -2.02 0.11
CA PHE A 181 14.44 -3.13 0.07
C PHE A 181 13.77 -3.26 -1.30
N GLU A 182 13.19 -2.20 -1.84
CA GLU A 182 12.56 -2.21 -3.17
C GLU A 182 13.54 -2.65 -4.26
N GLY A 183 14.77 -2.13 -4.19
CA GLY A 183 15.82 -2.42 -5.15
C GLY A 183 16.19 -3.90 -5.22
N VAL A 184 15.95 -4.66 -4.15
CA VAL A 184 16.33 -6.08 -4.05
C VAL A 184 15.17 -7.04 -3.90
N ALA A 185 13.97 -6.59 -3.52
CA ALA A 185 12.85 -7.48 -3.18
C ALA A 185 11.52 -7.11 -3.89
N ALA A 186 11.51 -6.09 -4.76
CA ALA A 186 10.33 -5.87 -5.60
C ALA A 186 10.17 -7.01 -6.63
N GLY A 187 8.97 -7.22 -7.14
CA GLY A 187 8.68 -8.17 -8.23
C GLY A 187 9.62 -8.04 -9.45
N PRO A 188 9.93 -6.82 -9.93
CA PRO A 188 10.94 -6.63 -10.98
C PRO A 188 12.35 -7.10 -10.58
N SER A 189 12.70 -7.10 -9.29
CA SER A 189 13.98 -7.64 -8.80
C SER A 189 14.01 -9.16 -8.93
N ILE A 190 12.91 -9.84 -8.62
CA ILE A 190 12.76 -11.29 -8.85
C ILE A 190 12.86 -11.60 -10.35
N GLU A 191 12.14 -10.86 -11.18
CA GLU A 191 12.17 -11.05 -12.63
C GLU A 191 13.56 -10.80 -13.22
N LYS A 192 14.25 -9.75 -12.77
CA LYS A 192 15.62 -9.47 -13.24
C LYS A 192 16.63 -10.54 -12.82
N ARG A 193 16.44 -11.18 -11.66
CA ARG A 193 17.30 -12.30 -11.22
C ARG A 193 17.02 -13.60 -11.96
N THR A 194 15.76 -13.88 -12.28
CA THR A 194 15.32 -15.22 -12.72
C THR A 194 14.90 -15.30 -14.18
N GLY A 195 14.61 -14.16 -14.81
CA GLY A 195 13.98 -14.06 -16.12
C GLY A 195 12.47 -14.35 -16.13
N ILE A 196 11.85 -14.55 -14.96
CA ILE A 196 10.43 -14.92 -14.82
C ILE A 196 9.78 -14.04 -13.76
N CYS A 197 8.60 -13.48 -14.05
CA CYS A 197 7.82 -12.74 -13.05
C CYS A 197 7.51 -13.61 -11.82
N GLY A 198 7.60 -13.06 -10.62
CA GLY A 198 7.43 -13.80 -9.37
C GLY A 198 6.10 -14.56 -9.27
N GLU A 199 5.01 -13.99 -9.82
CA GLU A 199 3.69 -14.62 -9.84
C GLU A 199 3.64 -15.93 -10.64
N LYS A 200 4.59 -16.12 -11.55
CA LYS A 200 4.70 -17.31 -12.43
C LYS A 200 5.83 -18.24 -12.02
N LEU A 201 6.62 -17.86 -11.02
CA LEU A 201 7.79 -18.61 -10.61
C LEU A 201 7.40 -19.79 -9.71
N SER A 202 8.04 -20.94 -9.90
CA SER A 202 7.84 -22.12 -9.05
C SER A 202 8.18 -21.81 -7.60
N GLN A 203 7.37 -22.28 -6.65
CA GLN A 203 7.60 -22.08 -5.21
C GLN A 203 8.87 -22.78 -4.68
N ASP A 204 9.39 -23.76 -5.42
CA ASP A 204 10.66 -24.44 -5.06
C ASP A 204 11.90 -23.70 -5.58
N HIS A 205 11.74 -22.55 -6.25
CA HIS A 205 12.86 -21.82 -6.82
C HIS A 205 13.75 -21.20 -5.72
N PRO A 206 15.09 -21.31 -5.79
CA PRO A 206 15.99 -20.85 -4.73
C PRO A 206 15.97 -19.33 -4.49
N VAL A 207 15.42 -18.54 -5.42
CA VAL A 207 15.28 -17.08 -5.22
C VAL A 207 14.40 -16.74 -4.00
N TRP A 208 13.47 -17.62 -3.61
CA TRP A 208 12.56 -17.35 -2.49
C TRP A 208 13.29 -17.28 -1.15
N THR A 209 14.45 -17.92 -1.00
CA THR A 209 15.27 -17.79 0.21
C THR A 209 15.95 -16.41 0.27
N ILE A 210 16.40 -15.90 -0.88
CA ILE A 210 16.95 -14.54 -1.02
C ILE A 210 15.84 -13.51 -0.75
N GLU A 211 14.66 -13.71 -1.32
CA GLU A 211 13.49 -12.86 -1.13
C GLU A 211 13.08 -12.82 0.36
N ALA A 212 12.95 -13.99 0.98
CA ALA A 212 12.64 -14.10 2.41
C ALA A 212 13.67 -13.41 3.30
N TYR A 213 14.96 -13.46 2.93
CA TYR A 213 16.02 -12.78 3.65
C TYR A 213 15.85 -11.26 3.70
N TYR A 214 15.50 -10.64 2.57
CA TYR A 214 15.26 -9.20 2.54
C TYR A 214 13.94 -8.83 3.23
N LEU A 215 12.87 -9.59 3.03
CA LEU A 215 11.58 -9.30 3.66
C LEU A 215 11.59 -9.55 5.18
N ALA A 216 12.41 -10.49 5.66
CA ALA A 216 12.62 -10.72 7.09
C ALA A 216 13.40 -9.59 7.76
N GLN A 217 14.43 -9.04 7.09
CA GLN A 217 15.10 -7.81 7.54
C GLN A 217 14.10 -6.66 7.64
N LEU A 218 13.25 -6.48 6.62
CA LEU A 218 12.21 -5.46 6.64
C LEU A 218 11.24 -5.66 7.81
N ALA A 219 10.75 -6.89 8.02
CA ALA A 219 9.87 -7.19 9.15
C ALA A 219 10.54 -6.91 10.51
N TYR A 220 11.84 -7.22 10.65
CA TYR A 220 12.60 -6.94 11.85
C TYR A 220 12.77 -5.42 12.08
N ASP A 221 13.12 -4.67 11.04
CA ASP A 221 13.20 -3.21 11.09
C ASP A 221 11.87 -2.59 11.50
N LEU A 222 10.76 -3.08 10.94
CA LEU A 222 9.42 -2.64 11.33
C LEU A 222 9.13 -2.92 12.80
N GLN A 223 9.53 -4.09 13.30
CA GLN A 223 9.35 -4.45 14.70
C GLN A 223 10.15 -3.54 15.64
N VAL A 224 11.43 -3.28 15.36
CA VAL A 224 12.28 -2.49 16.28
C VAL A 224 12.01 -0.98 16.19
N ASN A 225 11.43 -0.48 15.10
CA ASN A 225 11.13 0.94 14.93
C ASN A 225 9.68 1.32 15.29
N PHE A 226 8.70 0.45 15.01
CA PHE A 226 7.28 0.76 15.22
C PHE A 226 6.60 -0.12 16.26
N ALA A 227 7.20 -1.26 16.64
CA ALA A 227 6.63 -2.24 17.57
C ALA A 227 5.11 -2.50 17.34
N PRO A 228 4.69 -2.82 16.11
CA PRO A 228 3.28 -3.05 15.81
C PRO A 228 2.77 -4.31 16.49
N SER A 229 1.46 -4.43 16.65
CA SER A 229 0.85 -5.69 17.10
C SER A 229 0.77 -6.73 15.98
N LYS A 230 0.90 -6.31 14.72
CA LYS A 230 0.81 -7.16 13.53
C LYS A 230 1.51 -6.55 12.32
N ILE A 231 2.17 -7.39 11.52
CA ILE A 231 2.76 -7.05 10.22
C ILE A 231 2.04 -7.87 9.16
N ILE A 232 1.42 -7.19 8.20
CA ILE A 232 0.68 -7.79 7.09
C ILE A 232 1.44 -7.55 5.79
N PHE A 233 1.78 -8.62 5.08
CA PHE A 233 2.37 -8.57 3.74
C PHE A 233 1.29 -8.82 2.68
N GLY A 234 1.18 -7.91 1.72
CA GLY A 234 0.32 -8.05 0.53
C GLY A 234 1.09 -7.79 -0.76
N GLY A 235 0.38 -7.74 -1.89
CA GLY A 235 0.98 -7.60 -3.21
C GLY A 235 1.22 -8.93 -3.93
N GLY A 236 1.47 -8.85 -5.24
CA GLY A 236 1.46 -10.02 -6.13
C GLY A 236 2.57 -11.05 -5.86
N VAL A 237 3.66 -10.65 -5.19
CA VAL A 237 4.77 -11.54 -4.85
C VAL A 237 4.44 -12.44 -3.65
N ILE A 238 3.57 -11.97 -2.75
CA ILE A 238 3.34 -12.61 -1.46
C ILE A 238 2.46 -13.86 -1.59
N ASN A 239 2.91 -14.94 -0.96
CA ASN A 239 2.18 -16.20 -0.83
C ASN A 239 2.57 -16.89 0.49
N GLU A 240 1.82 -17.91 0.92
CA GLU A 240 2.05 -18.54 2.22
C GLU A 240 3.42 -19.24 2.32
N GLY A 241 3.90 -19.86 1.24
CA GLY A 241 5.22 -20.51 1.24
C GLY A 241 6.36 -19.51 1.46
N LEU A 242 6.29 -18.34 0.82
CA LEU A 242 7.22 -17.24 1.09
C LEU A 242 7.09 -16.74 2.54
N MET A 243 5.86 -16.61 3.06
CA MET A 243 5.66 -16.16 4.44
C MET A 243 6.23 -17.13 5.48
N GLU A 244 6.21 -18.44 5.24
CA GLU A 244 6.89 -19.41 6.10
C GLU A 244 8.40 -19.17 6.14
N LEU A 245 9.04 -18.93 4.99
CA LEU A 245 10.47 -18.60 4.91
C LEU A 245 10.79 -17.28 5.62
N VAL A 246 9.96 -16.25 5.43
CA VAL A 246 10.13 -14.94 6.08
C VAL A 246 10.10 -15.08 7.60
N ARG A 247 9.15 -15.83 8.15
CA ARG A 247 9.06 -16.07 9.60
C ARG A 247 10.30 -16.79 10.13
N GLY A 248 10.78 -17.83 9.44
CA GLY A 248 11.99 -18.55 9.84
C GLY A 248 13.23 -17.65 9.84
N GLN A 249 13.40 -16.83 8.81
CA GLN A 249 14.52 -15.92 8.71
C GLN A 249 14.42 -14.74 9.69
N PHE A 250 13.20 -14.27 10.00
CA PHE A 250 12.97 -13.29 11.05
C PHE A 250 13.43 -13.82 12.40
N GLU A 251 13.14 -15.08 12.74
CA GLU A 251 13.59 -15.70 13.99
C GLU A 251 15.12 -15.73 14.11
N VAL A 252 15.81 -16.05 13.00
CA VAL A 252 17.28 -16.01 12.92
C VAL A 252 17.81 -14.59 13.17
N ILE A 253 17.23 -13.58 12.51
CA ILE A 253 17.64 -12.17 12.68
C ILE A 253 17.35 -11.68 14.11
N ASN A 254 16.19 -12.07 14.65
CA ASN A 254 15.77 -11.68 15.99
C ASN A 254 16.71 -12.21 17.07
N ALA A 255 17.26 -13.41 16.90
CA ALA A 255 18.20 -14.02 17.84
C ALA A 255 17.70 -14.02 19.32
N GLY A 256 16.38 -14.05 19.52
CA GLY A 256 15.73 -13.98 20.83
C GLY A 256 15.76 -12.61 21.52
N TYR A 257 16.06 -11.52 20.79
CA TYR A 257 16.19 -10.18 21.37
C TYR A 257 14.84 -9.50 21.63
N VAL A 258 14.01 -9.33 20.60
CA VAL A 258 12.68 -8.73 20.77
C VAL A 258 11.63 -9.81 21.02
N ALA A 259 10.81 -9.58 22.05
CA ALA A 259 9.63 -10.38 22.31
C ALA A 259 8.55 -10.06 21.27
N VAL A 260 8.07 -11.08 20.59
CA VAL A 260 6.97 -11.00 19.62
C VAL A 260 5.92 -12.07 19.94
N PRO A 261 4.65 -11.88 19.52
CA PRO A 261 3.66 -12.95 19.56
C PRO A 261 4.08 -14.14 18.68
N ASP A 262 3.25 -15.18 18.68
CA ASP A 262 3.40 -16.29 17.72
C ASP A 262 3.56 -15.75 16.29
N LEU A 263 4.62 -16.18 15.58
CA LEU A 263 4.99 -15.61 14.29
C LEU A 263 3.91 -15.82 13.20
N LYS A 264 3.08 -16.86 13.30
CA LYS A 264 1.98 -17.08 12.36
C LYS A 264 0.80 -16.14 12.62
N ALA A 265 0.65 -15.63 13.84
CA ALA A 265 -0.32 -14.59 14.18
C ALA A 265 0.24 -13.17 14.01
N PHE A 266 1.57 -13.01 14.13
CA PHE A 266 2.24 -11.71 14.11
C PHE A 266 2.61 -11.25 12.69
N ILE A 267 3.21 -12.13 11.88
CA ILE A 267 3.61 -11.84 10.50
C ILE A 267 2.70 -12.65 9.57
N VAL A 268 1.78 -11.98 8.88
CA VAL A 268 0.70 -12.62 8.11
C VAL A 268 0.67 -12.14 6.67
N ALA A 269 0.13 -12.96 5.77
CA ALA A 269 -0.27 -12.49 4.46
C ALA A 269 -1.63 -11.76 4.53
N SER A 270 -1.83 -10.78 3.65
CA SER A 270 -3.13 -10.16 3.43
C SER A 270 -4.15 -11.22 3.01
N THR A 271 -5.35 -11.15 3.59
CA THR A 271 -6.45 -12.07 3.25
C THR A 271 -7.37 -11.51 2.16
N PHE A 272 -7.19 -10.24 1.78
CA PHE A 272 -7.93 -9.62 0.70
C PHE A 272 -7.41 -10.14 -0.65
N LYS A 273 -8.30 -10.82 -1.38
CA LYS A 273 -8.02 -11.20 -2.77
C LYS A 273 -7.88 -9.97 -3.64
N ASP A 274 -7.11 -10.10 -4.72
CA ASP A 274 -6.95 -9.09 -5.76
C ASP A 274 -6.49 -7.70 -5.27
N ASN A 275 -5.80 -7.64 -4.12
CA ASN A 275 -5.37 -6.42 -3.43
C ASN A 275 -6.53 -5.47 -3.06
N ALA A 276 -7.72 -6.02 -2.77
CA ALA A 276 -8.90 -5.23 -2.43
C ALA A 276 -8.79 -4.46 -1.08
N SER A 277 -7.74 -4.68 -0.29
CA SER A 277 -7.51 -3.96 0.98
C SER A 277 -7.50 -2.44 0.79
N ALA A 278 -6.89 -1.93 -0.29
CA ALA A 278 -6.90 -0.50 -0.60
C ALA A 278 -8.32 0.04 -0.84
N THR A 279 -9.15 -0.67 -1.61
CA THR A 279 -10.53 -0.27 -1.90
C THR A 279 -11.37 -0.25 -0.63
N ILE A 280 -11.24 -1.28 0.21
CA ILE A 280 -11.98 -1.35 1.47
C ILE A 280 -11.51 -0.25 2.43
N GLY A 281 -10.21 -0.01 2.50
CA GLY A 281 -9.66 1.08 3.30
C GLY A 281 -10.13 2.45 2.82
N ASN A 282 -10.18 2.68 1.51
CA ASN A 282 -10.73 3.90 0.93
C ASN A 282 -12.21 4.09 1.29
N PHE A 283 -13.02 3.03 1.28
CA PHE A 283 -14.41 3.15 1.73
C PHE A 283 -14.50 3.53 3.21
N ALA A 284 -13.68 2.92 4.06
CA ALA A 284 -13.65 3.24 5.48
C ALA A 284 -13.14 4.66 5.76
N LEU A 285 -12.15 5.14 5.01
CA LEU A 285 -11.65 6.52 5.10
C LEU A 285 -12.68 7.54 4.57
N ALA A 286 -13.37 7.22 3.49
CA ALA A 286 -14.48 8.03 2.98
C ALA A 286 -15.62 8.13 4.01
N GLN A 287 -15.95 7.03 4.69
CA GLN A 287 -16.92 7.05 5.80
C GLN A 287 -16.42 7.90 6.97
N LYS A 288 -15.14 7.76 7.35
CA LYS A 288 -14.53 8.54 8.43
C LYS A 288 -14.67 10.04 8.19
N VAL A 289 -14.23 10.52 7.02
CA VAL A 289 -14.28 11.96 6.70
C VAL A 289 -15.73 12.47 6.56
N LEU A 290 -16.65 11.64 6.08
CA LEU A 290 -18.08 12.00 6.05
C LEU A 290 -18.64 12.18 7.46
N ASN A 291 -18.27 11.31 8.40
CA ASN A 291 -18.74 11.39 9.78
C ASN A 291 -18.17 12.61 10.51
N GLU A 292 -16.91 12.97 10.22
CA GLU A 292 -16.27 14.17 10.76
C GLU A 292 -16.92 15.45 10.22
N ASP A 293 -17.24 15.49 8.91
CA ASP A 293 -17.92 16.63 8.27
C ASP A 293 -19.33 16.87 8.83
N ASN A 294 -20.08 15.80 9.11
CA ASN A 294 -21.41 15.92 9.73
C ASN A 294 -21.39 16.39 11.20
N GLN A 295 -20.21 16.40 11.85
CA GLN A 295 -20.03 16.86 13.23
C GLN A 295 -19.48 18.29 13.33
N ALA A 296 -19.04 18.88 12.21
CA ALA A 296 -18.50 20.24 12.10
C ALA A 296 -19.62 21.28 11.89
#